data_AF-A0A1E1VDC3-F1
#
_entry.id   AF-A0A1E1VDC3-F1
#
_cell.length_a   1.000
_cell.length_b   1.000
_cell.length_c   1.000
_cell.angle_alpha   90.00
_cell.angle_beta   90.00
_cell.angle_gamma   90.00
#
_symmetry.space_group_name_H-M   'P 1'
#
loop_
_entity.id
_entity.type
_entity.pdbx_description
1 polymer ?
#
loop_
_entity_poly.entity_id
_entity_poly.type
_entity_poly.pdbx_seq_one_letter_code
_entity_poly.pdbx_strand_id
1 'polypeptide(L)' 'MHRLSGLRIADASISPMIRSSNTNALEMVVGERAAELMLAE' A
#
# COMPACT_ATOMS: atom_id res chain seq x y z
N MET A 1 -10.05 -3.74 -1.83
CA MET A 1 -10.80 -4.69 -2.68
C MET A 1 -12.28 -4.37 -2.61
N HIS A 2 -12.95 -4.06 -3.72
CA HIS A 2 -14.28 -3.43 -3.66
C HIS A 2 -15.40 -4.32 -3.06
N ARG A 3 -15.19 -5.63 -2.91
CA ARG A 3 -16.23 -6.60 -2.50
C ARG A 3 -15.79 -7.59 -1.42
N LEU A 4 -14.64 -7.37 -0.77
CA LEU A 4 -14.10 -8.26 0.25
C LEU A 4 -13.83 -7.46 1.52
N SER A 5 -14.52 -7.80 2.61
CA SER A 5 -14.29 -7.23 3.93
C SER A 5 -12.98 -7.73 4.54
N GLY A 6 -12.23 -6.84 5.17
CA GLY A 6 -10.96 -7.18 5.85
C GLY A 6 -9.77 -7.50 4.94
N LEU A 7 -9.93 -7.44 3.61
CA LEU A 7 -8.84 -7.71 2.67
C LEU A 7 -8.18 -6.42 2.16
N ARG A 8 -6.85 -6.33 2.37
CA ARG A 8 -6.01 -5.18 2.01
C ARG A 8 -4.93 -5.63 1.01
N ILE A 9 -4.46 -4.69 0.17
CA ILE A 9 -3.30 -4.86 -0.73
C ILE A 9 -2.28 -3.79 -0.30
N ALA A 10 -1.02 -4.19 -0.11
CA ALA A 10 0.05 -3.30 0.38
C ALA A 10 1.33 -3.49 -0.46
N ASP A 11 1.22 -3.26 -1.76
CA ASP A 11 2.32 -3.32 -2.73
C ASP A 11 2.28 -2.12 -3.68
N ALA A 12 3.20 -2.05 -4.65
CA ALA A 12 3.23 -0.98 -5.64
C ALA A 12 1.98 -0.92 -6.55
N SER A 13 1.18 -1.99 -6.65
CA SER A 13 0.01 -2.06 -7.54
C SER A 13 -1.13 -1.15 -7.11
N ILE A 14 -1.14 -0.70 -5.85
CA ILE A 14 -2.11 0.27 -5.33
C ILE A 14 -1.84 1.70 -5.83
N SER A 15 -0.67 1.95 -6.42
CA SER A 15 -0.31 3.28 -6.92
C SER A 15 -1.20 3.67 -8.10
N PRO A 16 -1.88 4.83 -8.07
CA PRO A 16 -2.79 5.26 -9.14
C PRO A 16 -2.06 5.70 -10.41
N MET A 17 -0.74 5.90 -10.34
CA MET A 17 0.11 6.33 -11.44
C MET A 17 1.51 5.73 -11.31
N ILE A 18 2.23 5.65 -12.43
CA ILE A 18 3.66 5.31 -12.41
C ILE A 18 4.43 6.49 -11.84
N ARG A 19 5.18 6.25 -10.77
CA ARG A 19 6.01 7.27 -10.13
C ARG A 19 7.39 7.31 -10.79
N SER A 20 7.97 8.49 -10.96
CA SER A 20 9.33 8.68 -11.50
C SER A 20 10.45 8.38 -10.48
N SER A 21 10.11 7.74 -9.36
CA SER A 21 11.03 7.35 -8.29
C SER A 21 11.37 5.86 -8.39
N ASN A 22 12.40 5.41 -7.68
CA ASN A 22 12.62 3.97 -7.52
C ASN A 22 11.40 3.30 -6.86
N THR A 23 11.08 2.07 -7.31
CA THR A 23 9.94 1.30 -6.79
C THR A 23 10.14 0.92 -5.33
N ASN A 24 11.39 0.67 -4.91
CA ASN A 24 11.71 0.26 -3.55
C ASN A 24 11.28 1.31 -2.50
N ALA A 25 11.54 2.61 -2.73
CA ALA A 25 11.10 3.65 -1.80
C ALA A 25 9.56 3.76 -1.76
N LEU A 26 8.88 3.55 -2.90
CA LEU A 26 7.42 3.51 -2.93
C LEU A 26 6.89 2.33 -2.10
N GLU A 27 7.45 1.14 -2.27
CA GLU A 27 7.05 -0.05 -1.51
C GLU A 27 7.29 0.11 -0.01
N MET A 28 8.40 0.72 0.39
CA MET A 28 8.67 1.01 1.80
C MET A 28 7.60 1.92 2.41
N VAL A 29 7.22 3.01 1.72
CA VAL A 29 6.18 3.95 2.19
C VAL A 29 4.80 3.29 2.24
N VAL A 30 4.46 2.47 1.24
CA VAL A 30 3.19 1.72 1.23
C VAL A 30 3.15 0.72 2.38
N GLY A 31 4.25 0.01 2.64
CA GLY A 31 4.36 -0.95 3.73
C GLY A 31 4.25 -0.28 5.10
N GLU A 32 4.94 0.84 5.32
CA GLU A 32 4.83 1.64 6.54
C GLU A 32 3.37 2.07 6.79
N ARG A 33 2.72 2.64 5.78
CA ARG A 33 1.33 3.08 5.91
C ARG A 33 0.37 1.92 6.14
N ALA A 34 0.62 0.77 5.50
CA ALA A 34 -0.19 -0.43 5.72
C ALA A 34 -0.05 -0.94 7.16
N ALA A 35 1.16 -0.94 7.72
CA ALA A 35 1.40 -1.34 9.11
C ALA A 35 0.70 -0.39 10.10
N GLU A 36 0.77 0.93 9.88
CA GLU A 36 0.04 1.91 10.69
C GLU A 36 -1.48 1.65 10.67
N LEU A 37 -2.04 1.42 9.47
CA LEU A 37 -3.48 1.17 9.31
C LEU A 37 -3.91 -0.18 9.90
N MET A 38 -3.02 -1.17 9.94
CA MET A 38 -3.28 -2.46 10.59
C MET A 38 -3.24 -2.36 12.12
N LEU A 39 -2.37 -1.52 12.67
CA LEU A 39 -2.23 -1.32 14.12
C LEU A 39 -3.23 -0.32 14.70
N ALA A 40 -3.78 0.58 13.87
CA ALA A 40 -4.80 1.56 14.27
C ALA A 40 -6.21 0.95 14.43
N GLU A 41 -6.36 -0.36 14.23
CA GLU A 41 -7.60 -1.14 14.43
C GLU A 41 -7.53 -2.06 15.66
#